data_AF-A0A2V1DD53-F1
#
_entry.id   AF-A0A2V1DD53-F1
#
_cell.length_a   1.000
_cell.length_b   1.000
_cell.length_c   1.000
_cell.angle_alpha   90.00
_cell.angle_beta   90.00
_cell.angle_gamma   90.00
#
_symmetry.space_group_name_H-M   'P 1'
#
loop_
_entity.id
_entity.type
_entity.pdbx_description
1 polymer ?
#
loop_
_entity_poly.entity_id
_entity_poly.type
_entity_poly.pdbx_seq_one_letter_code
_entity_poly.pdbx_strand_id
1 'polypeptide(L)'
;MLQARQLGTELLVGVHSDEAILENKGPTVMRLDERIMAVEACRWATRAIPKAPYVTSLPWITHYGCKYVVHGDDITSDSNGQDCYRYVKAAGRFKVVKRTPGISTTDLVGRMLLCTKTHFIPSLEKRLSGEEGPGGEAERKETGAAMLQRIKDYATDSTGLAPGCDVWYWHASRPAKYRRTTQSSAAERRPSASGSTPLSPTSPTTNTAVKEEKGKFHKLVDGKGVKPGQSVVYVDGGWDLFSSGHIEFLRHVTETEEEDAKKRGWYTEEATKERIEKTGEDYGPVFLVAGIHDDEVINHWKGINFPIMNIFERGLCVLQCKYINAIIFGSPFSLSKAFLLTLPYGGAPARVYHGTTSFMPLTYDSYAIAKQLNLYREIDNHNFQNVNAGEIVSRIMKGRALYEERQRAKGEKGITEEAERRRQDLESQQRRREIEGQFGI
;
A
#
# COMPACT_ATOMS: atom_id res chain seq x y z
N MET A 1 -5.58 2.51 -10.90
CA MET A 1 -4.60 2.80 -11.98
C MET A 1 -4.35 1.58 -12.84
N LEU A 2 -3.98 0.41 -12.28
CA LEU A 2 -3.82 -0.86 -13.01
C LEU A 2 -4.81 -1.09 -14.17
N GLN A 3 -6.12 -1.15 -13.92
CA GLN A 3 -7.13 -1.36 -14.99
C GLN A 3 -7.08 -0.31 -16.12
N ALA A 4 -6.68 0.93 -15.83
CA ALA A 4 -6.52 1.97 -16.86
C ALA A 4 -5.21 1.82 -17.64
N ARG A 5 -4.14 1.34 -16.97
CA ARG A 5 -2.85 1.02 -17.59
C ARG A 5 -2.96 -0.15 -18.55
N GLN A 6 -3.72 -1.20 -18.18
CA GLN A 6 -4.01 -2.36 -19.05
C GLN A 6 -4.77 -2.01 -20.35
N LEU A 7 -5.32 -0.79 -20.47
CA LEU A 7 -6.04 -0.32 -21.66
C LEU A 7 -5.16 0.47 -22.65
N GLY A 8 -3.84 0.55 -22.45
CA GLY A 8 -2.90 1.27 -23.32
C GLY A 8 -1.41 1.07 -22.97
N THR A 9 -0.54 1.83 -23.61
CA THR A 9 0.94 1.76 -23.42
C THR A 9 1.49 2.88 -22.54
N GLU A 10 0.69 3.90 -22.22
CA GLU A 10 1.00 5.05 -21.37
C GLU A 10 -0.21 5.41 -20.51
N LEU A 11 0.01 5.85 -19.27
CA LEU A 11 -1.03 6.33 -18.37
C LEU A 11 -0.60 7.66 -17.74
N LEU A 12 -1.06 8.76 -18.33
CA LEU A 12 -0.95 10.10 -17.75
C LEU A 12 -2.14 10.31 -16.80
N VAL A 13 -1.85 10.74 -15.57
CA VAL A 13 -2.85 10.89 -14.52
C VAL A 13 -3.00 12.37 -14.16
N GLY A 14 -4.13 12.97 -14.54
CA GLY A 14 -4.48 14.34 -14.14
C GLY A 14 -4.79 14.44 -12.65
N VAL A 15 -4.16 15.39 -11.97
CA VAL A 15 -4.34 15.64 -10.53
C VAL A 15 -4.78 17.09 -10.32
N HIS A 16 -6.02 17.28 -9.90
CA HIS A 16 -6.59 18.62 -9.65
C HIS A 16 -5.85 19.36 -8.53
N SER A 17 -5.81 20.70 -8.61
CA SER A 17 -5.26 21.52 -7.53
C SER A 17 -6.16 21.52 -6.28
N ASP A 18 -5.66 21.98 -5.14
CA ASP A 18 -6.45 21.99 -3.90
C ASP A 18 -7.61 22.99 -3.98
N GLU A 19 -7.45 24.10 -4.72
CA GLU A 19 -8.47 25.13 -4.95
C GLU A 19 -9.62 24.59 -5.81
N ALA A 20 -9.30 23.89 -6.91
CA ALA A 20 -10.30 23.30 -7.80
C ALA A 20 -11.12 22.18 -7.11
N ILE A 21 -10.52 21.47 -6.14
CA ILE A 21 -11.22 20.48 -5.32
C ILE A 21 -12.08 21.18 -4.25
N LEU A 22 -11.59 22.27 -3.65
CA LEU A 22 -12.33 23.08 -2.68
C LEU A 22 -13.63 23.63 -3.30
N GLU A 23 -13.55 24.23 -4.48
CA GLU A 23 -14.69 24.77 -5.25
C GLU A 23 -15.77 23.72 -5.54
N ASN A 24 -15.36 22.51 -5.97
CA ASN A 24 -16.31 21.51 -6.48
C ASN A 24 -16.75 20.45 -5.44
N LYS A 25 -16.02 20.31 -4.32
CA LYS A 25 -16.25 19.25 -3.30
C LYS A 25 -15.97 19.67 -1.85
N GLY A 26 -15.01 20.55 -1.59
CA GLY A 26 -14.55 20.91 -0.24
C GLY A 26 -13.10 20.49 0.05
N PRO A 27 -12.55 20.83 1.23
CA PRO A 27 -11.11 20.80 1.49
C PRO A 27 -10.49 19.39 1.44
N THR A 28 -9.27 19.34 0.90
CA THR A 28 -8.40 18.16 0.81
C THR A 28 -7.72 17.85 2.15
N VAL A 29 -7.43 16.57 2.38
CA VAL A 29 -6.64 16.09 3.54
C VAL A 29 -5.14 16.06 3.22
N MET A 30 -4.82 15.83 1.94
CA MET A 30 -3.48 15.71 1.39
C MET A 30 -3.29 16.85 0.38
N ARG A 31 -2.20 17.60 0.51
CA ARG A 31 -1.85 18.70 -0.39
C ARG A 31 -1.56 18.20 -1.81
N LEU A 32 -1.58 19.09 -2.80
CA LEU A 32 -1.24 18.77 -4.19
C LEU A 32 0.11 18.04 -4.35
N ASP A 33 1.17 18.44 -3.65
CA ASP A 33 2.48 17.79 -3.70
C ASP A 33 2.46 16.37 -3.12
N GLU A 34 1.83 16.17 -1.96
CA GLU A 34 1.60 14.85 -1.36
C GLU A 34 0.78 13.93 -2.29
N ARG A 35 -0.20 14.49 -3.01
CA ARG A 35 -1.04 13.77 -3.98
C ARG A 35 -0.31 13.45 -5.29
N ILE A 36 0.54 14.36 -5.78
CA ILE A 36 1.39 14.12 -6.97
C ILE A 36 2.39 12.99 -6.67
N MET A 37 3.05 13.01 -5.51
CA MET A 37 3.99 11.96 -5.11
C MET A 37 3.31 10.57 -5.05
N ALA A 38 2.08 10.49 -4.54
CA ALA A 38 1.31 9.24 -4.50
C ALA A 38 0.98 8.68 -5.90
N VAL A 39 0.88 9.55 -6.92
CA VAL A 39 0.68 9.15 -8.32
C VAL A 39 2.01 8.77 -8.97
N GLU A 40 3.05 9.60 -8.84
CA GLU A 40 4.38 9.35 -9.40
C GLU A 40 5.04 8.07 -8.86
N ALA A 41 4.71 7.65 -7.64
CA ALA A 41 5.19 6.40 -7.08
C ALA A 41 4.40 5.17 -7.53
N CYS A 42 3.24 5.32 -8.16
CA CYS A 42 2.44 4.19 -8.62
C CYS A 42 3.05 3.56 -9.88
N ARG A 43 3.45 2.28 -9.82
CA ARG A 43 4.15 1.58 -10.92
C ARG A 43 3.44 1.60 -12.28
N TRP A 44 2.12 1.77 -12.27
CA TRP A 44 1.27 1.80 -13.46
C TRP A 44 1.03 3.20 -14.03
N ALA A 45 1.43 4.26 -13.32
CA ALA A 45 1.40 5.63 -13.84
C ALA A 45 2.67 5.90 -14.65
N THR A 46 2.52 6.50 -15.83
CA THR A 46 3.64 6.99 -16.64
C THR A 46 4.06 8.39 -16.21
N ARG A 47 3.10 9.23 -15.81
CA ARG A 47 3.35 10.59 -15.31
C ARG A 47 2.14 11.15 -14.55
N ALA A 48 2.36 11.92 -13.50
CA ALA A 48 1.36 12.76 -12.86
C ALA A 48 1.34 14.15 -13.53
N ILE A 49 0.14 14.66 -13.83
CA ILE A 49 -0.06 15.98 -14.44
C ILE A 49 -0.75 16.89 -13.41
N PRO A 50 -0.03 17.84 -12.77
CA PRO A 50 -0.59 18.72 -11.74
C PRO A 50 -1.55 19.77 -12.30
N LYS A 51 -2.45 20.25 -11.44
CA LYS A 51 -3.45 21.29 -11.73
C LYS A 51 -4.37 20.95 -12.93
N ALA A 52 -4.66 19.67 -13.13
CA ALA A 52 -5.60 19.23 -14.17
C ALA A 52 -7.02 19.79 -13.93
N PRO A 53 -7.75 20.23 -14.97
CA PRO A 53 -9.08 20.81 -14.83
C PRO A 53 -10.08 19.80 -14.23
N TYR A 54 -11.05 20.30 -13.46
CA TYR A 54 -12.01 19.46 -12.74
C TYR A 54 -13.02 18.79 -13.68
N VAL A 55 -13.61 19.58 -14.59
CA VAL A 55 -14.36 19.06 -15.74
C VAL A 55 -13.37 18.73 -16.86
N THR A 56 -13.41 17.52 -17.41
CA THR A 56 -12.38 17.05 -18.35
C THR A 56 -12.65 17.59 -19.76
N SER A 57 -11.74 18.43 -20.27
CA SER A 57 -11.88 19.07 -21.58
C SER A 57 -11.14 18.33 -22.70
N LEU A 58 -11.73 18.34 -23.90
CA LEU A 58 -11.15 17.72 -25.09
C LEU A 58 -9.80 18.35 -25.51
N PRO A 59 -9.59 19.67 -25.46
CA PRO A 59 -8.29 20.28 -25.75
C PRO A 59 -7.20 19.81 -24.77
N TRP A 60 -7.51 19.72 -23.48
CA TRP A 60 -6.55 19.30 -22.45
C TRP A 60 -6.04 17.88 -22.69
N ILE A 61 -6.94 16.90 -22.86
CA ILE A 61 -6.52 15.51 -23.10
C ILE A 61 -5.81 15.34 -24.46
N THR A 62 -6.09 16.22 -25.42
CA THR A 62 -5.46 16.17 -26.75
C THR A 62 -4.07 16.82 -26.75
N HIS A 63 -3.86 17.87 -25.98
CA HIS A 63 -2.53 18.47 -25.73
C HIS A 63 -1.53 17.45 -25.14
N TYR A 64 -2.01 16.57 -24.24
CA TYR A 64 -1.22 15.47 -23.67
C TYR A 64 -1.24 14.17 -24.50
N GLY A 65 -1.78 14.18 -25.72
CA GLY A 65 -1.84 12.99 -26.60
C GLY A 65 -2.75 11.85 -26.13
N CYS A 66 -3.48 12.03 -25.02
CA CYS A 66 -4.31 11.00 -24.40
C CYS A 66 -5.51 10.64 -25.29
N LYS A 67 -5.44 9.47 -25.95
CA LYS A 67 -6.49 8.99 -26.85
C LYS A 67 -7.85 8.85 -26.15
N TYR A 68 -7.86 8.31 -24.93
CA TYR A 68 -9.05 8.08 -24.11
C TYR A 68 -8.87 8.59 -22.68
N VAL A 69 -9.98 8.94 -22.04
CA VAL A 69 -10.11 9.10 -20.59
C VAL A 69 -10.61 7.78 -20.01
N VAL A 70 -10.05 7.36 -18.88
CA VAL A 70 -10.51 6.16 -18.15
C VAL A 70 -11.01 6.58 -16.76
N HIS A 71 -12.21 6.16 -16.39
CA HIS A 71 -12.80 6.42 -15.06
C HIS A 71 -13.51 5.17 -14.50
N GLY A 72 -13.82 5.18 -13.21
CA GLY A 72 -14.70 4.19 -12.59
C GLY A 72 -16.15 4.28 -13.10
N ASP A 73 -16.95 3.29 -12.73
CA ASP A 73 -18.38 3.19 -13.00
C ASP A 73 -19.27 4.03 -12.05
N ASP A 74 -18.66 4.78 -11.13
CA ASP A 74 -19.30 5.82 -10.33
C ASP A 74 -19.71 7.04 -11.18
N ILE A 75 -20.87 7.64 -10.89
CA ILE A 75 -21.28 8.93 -11.47
C ILE A 75 -20.43 10.07 -10.87
N THR A 76 -20.13 11.08 -11.68
CA THR A 76 -19.33 12.24 -11.27
C THR A 76 -19.90 13.53 -11.85
N SER A 77 -20.55 14.32 -10.99
CA SER A 77 -21.08 15.63 -11.35
C SER A 77 -20.20 16.76 -10.81
N ASP A 78 -20.19 17.88 -11.53
CA ASP A 78 -19.56 19.14 -11.13
C ASP A 78 -20.43 19.95 -10.14
N SER A 79 -19.99 21.16 -9.79
CA SER A 79 -20.72 22.08 -8.90
C SER A 79 -22.12 22.45 -9.41
N ASN A 80 -22.38 22.35 -10.72
CA ASN A 80 -23.67 22.63 -11.36
C ASN A 80 -24.51 21.34 -11.58
N GLY A 81 -24.09 20.21 -11.02
CA GLY A 81 -24.76 18.92 -11.18
C GLY A 81 -24.50 18.22 -12.53
N GLN A 82 -23.65 18.77 -13.40
CA GLN A 82 -23.43 18.25 -14.74
C GLN A 82 -22.25 17.26 -14.80
N ASP A 83 -22.39 16.18 -15.59
CA ASP A 83 -21.39 15.11 -15.74
C ASP A 83 -20.00 15.65 -16.13
N CYS A 84 -18.99 15.45 -15.28
CA CYS A 84 -17.61 15.93 -15.45
C CYS A 84 -16.92 15.43 -16.73
N TYR A 85 -17.46 14.39 -17.37
CA TYR A 85 -16.94 13.74 -18.56
C TYR A 85 -17.85 13.90 -19.79
N ARG A 86 -18.92 14.71 -19.71
CA ARG A 86 -19.88 14.94 -20.81
C ARG A 86 -19.23 15.15 -22.19
N TYR A 87 -18.21 16.00 -22.29
CA TYR A 87 -17.52 16.30 -23.55
C TYR A 87 -16.71 15.12 -24.09
N VAL A 88 -16.06 14.32 -23.22
CA VAL A 88 -15.26 13.17 -23.64
C VAL A 88 -16.11 11.93 -23.90
N LYS A 89 -17.27 11.80 -23.25
CA LYS A 89 -18.31 10.83 -23.59
C LYS A 89 -18.92 11.12 -24.97
N ALA A 90 -19.34 12.36 -25.22
CA ALA A 90 -19.89 12.79 -26.52
C ALA A 90 -18.92 12.58 -27.70
N ALA A 91 -17.60 12.71 -27.45
CA ALA A 91 -16.56 12.46 -28.45
C ALA A 91 -16.14 10.98 -28.58
N GLY A 92 -16.80 10.03 -27.92
CA GLY A 92 -16.42 8.61 -27.94
C GLY A 92 -15.07 8.28 -27.29
N ARG A 93 -14.51 9.21 -26.50
CA ARG A 93 -13.15 9.12 -25.92
C ARG A 93 -13.17 8.77 -24.42
N PHE A 94 -14.20 8.08 -23.95
CA PHE A 94 -14.37 7.68 -22.55
C PHE A 94 -14.43 6.15 -22.41
N LYS A 95 -13.69 5.60 -21.46
CA LYS A 95 -13.69 4.17 -21.09
C LYS A 95 -14.00 4.00 -19.61
N VAL A 96 -14.78 2.96 -19.29
CA VAL A 96 -15.16 2.62 -17.91
C VAL A 96 -14.34 1.43 -17.43
N VAL A 97 -13.90 1.47 -16.16
CA VAL A 97 -13.29 0.35 -15.42
C VAL A 97 -14.08 0.11 -14.14
N LYS A 98 -14.02 -1.11 -13.58
CA LYS A 98 -14.82 -1.46 -12.39
C LYS A 98 -14.20 -0.89 -11.12
N ARG A 99 -15.02 -0.32 -10.24
CA ARG A 99 -14.65 0.07 -8.87
C ARG A 99 -14.07 -1.11 -8.07
N THR A 100 -12.97 -0.89 -7.35
CA THR A 100 -12.37 -1.89 -6.47
C THR A 100 -13.28 -2.17 -5.27
N PRO A 101 -13.77 -3.41 -5.04
CA PRO A 101 -14.70 -3.69 -3.96
C PRO A 101 -14.00 -3.88 -2.61
N GLY A 102 -14.69 -3.53 -1.52
CA GLY A 102 -14.22 -3.71 -0.14
C GLY A 102 -13.38 -2.57 0.45
N ILE A 103 -13.20 -1.45 -0.26
CA ILE A 103 -12.44 -0.28 0.23
C ILE A 103 -13.06 1.02 -0.27
N SER A 104 -13.13 2.06 0.58
CA SER A 104 -13.46 3.42 0.16
C SER A 104 -12.97 4.48 1.16
N THR A 105 -12.92 5.75 0.74
CA THR A 105 -12.57 6.86 1.66
C THR A 105 -13.63 7.11 2.73
N THR A 106 -14.92 6.86 2.47
CA THR A 106 -15.96 6.95 3.50
C THR A 106 -15.83 5.82 4.53
N ASP A 107 -15.53 4.60 4.09
CA ASP A 107 -15.23 3.44 4.96
C ASP A 107 -13.99 3.73 5.83
N LEU A 108 -12.85 4.09 5.24
CA LEU A 108 -11.62 4.40 5.97
C LEU A 108 -11.83 5.49 7.03
N VAL A 109 -12.52 6.59 6.72
CA VAL A 109 -12.81 7.63 7.73
C VAL A 109 -13.85 7.15 8.76
N GLY A 110 -14.79 6.29 8.37
CA GLY A 110 -15.67 5.57 9.31
C GLY A 110 -14.90 4.75 10.34
N ARG A 111 -13.91 3.95 9.90
CA ARG A 111 -13.01 3.19 10.79
C ARG A 111 -12.24 4.11 11.75
N MET A 112 -11.81 5.28 11.28
CA MET A 112 -11.12 6.29 12.10
C MET A 112 -12.04 6.94 13.14
N LEU A 113 -13.28 7.27 12.78
CA LEU A 113 -14.25 7.95 13.66
C LEU A 113 -14.90 7.02 14.68
N LEU A 114 -15.20 5.79 14.29
CA LEU A 114 -15.88 4.79 15.12
C LEU A 114 -14.92 3.91 15.93
N CYS A 115 -13.61 4.06 15.74
CA CYS A 115 -12.56 3.27 16.39
C CYS A 115 -12.74 1.74 16.29
N THR A 116 -13.32 1.26 15.19
CA THR A 116 -13.60 -0.17 14.97
C THR A 116 -12.34 -0.97 14.66
N LYS A 117 -12.32 -2.26 15.06
CA LYS A 117 -11.31 -3.26 14.67
C LYS A 117 -11.87 -4.38 13.77
N THR A 118 -13.14 -4.29 13.39
CA THR A 118 -13.89 -5.34 12.66
C THR A 118 -13.34 -5.62 11.26
N HIS A 119 -12.51 -4.72 10.72
CA HIS A 119 -11.82 -4.88 9.44
C HIS A 119 -10.50 -5.66 9.54
N PHE A 120 -9.98 -5.94 10.74
CA PHE A 120 -8.73 -6.70 10.93
C PHE A 120 -8.84 -8.12 10.38
N ILE A 121 -7.71 -8.68 9.93
CA ILE A 121 -7.62 -10.05 9.42
C ILE A 121 -6.69 -10.86 10.35
N PRO A 122 -7.24 -11.69 11.28
CA PRO A 122 -6.45 -12.47 12.24
C PRO A 122 -5.43 -13.44 11.62
N SER A 123 -5.70 -13.96 10.42
CA SER A 123 -4.72 -14.65 9.59
C SER A 123 -5.04 -14.47 8.10
N LEU A 124 -4.19 -13.73 7.38
CA LEU A 124 -4.34 -13.54 5.94
C LEU A 124 -4.24 -14.86 5.18
N GLU A 125 -3.36 -15.78 5.60
CA GLU A 125 -3.29 -17.14 5.06
C GLU A 125 -4.66 -17.84 5.09
N LYS A 126 -5.30 -17.88 6.26
CA LYS A 126 -6.61 -18.52 6.45
C LYS A 126 -7.75 -17.78 5.75
N ARG A 127 -7.61 -16.46 5.56
CA ARG A 127 -8.56 -15.65 4.78
C ARG A 127 -8.47 -15.97 3.28
N LEU A 128 -7.26 -16.22 2.76
CA LEU A 128 -7.02 -16.61 1.38
C LEU A 128 -7.40 -18.07 1.10
N SER A 129 -7.28 -18.98 2.07
CA SER A 129 -7.74 -20.38 1.95
C SER A 129 -9.26 -20.58 2.14
N GLY A 130 -9.96 -19.57 2.67
CA GLY A 130 -11.38 -19.64 3.02
C GLY A 130 -11.68 -20.29 4.39
N GLU A 131 -10.64 -20.60 5.18
CA GLU A 131 -10.79 -21.10 6.55
C GLU A 131 -11.41 -20.07 7.51
N GLU A 132 -11.11 -18.77 7.34
CA GLU A 132 -11.72 -17.68 8.13
C GLU A 132 -12.41 -16.63 7.25
N GLY A 133 -13.39 -15.94 7.81
CA GLY A 133 -14.10 -14.84 7.16
C GLY A 133 -15.57 -14.76 7.59
N PRO A 134 -16.31 -13.73 7.14
CA PRO A 134 -17.77 -13.76 7.14
C PRO A 134 -18.29 -14.80 6.15
N GLY A 135 -19.55 -15.22 6.31
CA GLY A 135 -20.25 -15.99 5.29
C GLY A 135 -20.06 -17.51 5.32
N GLY A 136 -20.67 -18.16 4.33
CA GLY A 136 -20.60 -19.62 4.16
C GLY A 136 -19.19 -20.14 3.82
N GLU A 137 -18.98 -21.46 3.80
CA GLU A 137 -17.69 -22.02 3.37
C GLU A 137 -17.37 -21.71 1.89
N ALA A 138 -18.38 -21.83 1.01
CA ALA A 138 -18.23 -21.49 -0.41
C ALA A 138 -17.92 -20.00 -0.60
N GLU A 139 -18.65 -19.12 0.08
CA GLU A 139 -18.48 -17.66 0.07
C GLU A 139 -17.09 -17.22 0.59
N ARG A 140 -16.60 -17.86 1.65
CA ARG A 140 -15.23 -17.64 2.16
C ARG A 140 -14.16 -18.10 1.16
N LYS A 141 -14.35 -19.24 0.50
CA LYS A 141 -13.44 -19.74 -0.56
C LYS A 141 -13.42 -18.83 -1.78
N GLU A 142 -14.59 -18.36 -2.24
CA GLU A 142 -14.71 -17.38 -3.32
C GLU A 142 -14.04 -16.05 -2.95
N THR A 143 -14.31 -15.54 -1.74
CA THR A 143 -13.69 -14.32 -1.21
C THR A 143 -12.16 -14.45 -1.13
N GLY A 144 -11.66 -15.56 -0.60
CA GLY A 144 -10.22 -15.86 -0.51
C GLY A 144 -9.55 -15.93 -1.88
N ALA A 145 -10.18 -16.58 -2.86
CA ALA A 145 -9.71 -16.63 -4.23
C ALA A 145 -9.71 -15.24 -4.90
N ALA A 146 -10.75 -14.43 -4.72
CA ALA A 146 -10.84 -13.06 -5.24
C ALA A 146 -9.82 -12.11 -4.57
N MET A 147 -9.49 -12.33 -3.30
CA MET A 147 -8.40 -11.64 -2.62
C MET A 147 -7.03 -12.07 -3.17
N LEU A 148 -6.78 -13.37 -3.34
CA LEU A 148 -5.53 -13.87 -3.92
C LEU A 148 -5.32 -13.37 -5.36
N GLN A 149 -6.37 -13.32 -6.17
CA GLN A 149 -6.29 -12.75 -7.50
C GLN A 149 -5.90 -11.27 -7.46
N ARG A 150 -6.47 -10.48 -6.54
CA ARG A 150 -6.09 -9.06 -6.38
C ARG A 150 -4.63 -8.87 -5.96
N ILE A 151 -4.07 -9.80 -5.18
CA ILE A 151 -2.65 -9.80 -4.84
C ILE A 151 -1.80 -10.04 -6.11
N LYS A 152 -2.19 -10.99 -6.97
CA LYS A 152 -1.54 -11.22 -8.28
C LYS A 152 -1.65 -10.00 -9.19
N ASP A 153 -2.83 -9.42 -9.30
CA ASP A 153 -3.11 -8.23 -10.09
C ASP A 153 -2.19 -7.06 -9.66
N TYR A 154 -2.08 -6.81 -8.35
CA TYR A 154 -1.24 -5.74 -7.81
C TYR A 154 0.27 -6.07 -7.83
N ALA A 155 0.64 -7.35 -7.90
CA ALA A 155 2.01 -7.81 -8.06
C ALA A 155 2.51 -7.79 -9.51
N THR A 156 1.70 -7.32 -10.47
CA THR A 156 2.16 -7.07 -11.85
C THR A 156 3.26 -6.00 -11.93
N ASP A 157 4.00 -5.97 -13.03
CA ASP A 157 4.98 -4.91 -13.30
C ASP A 157 4.31 -3.61 -13.80
N SER A 158 5.12 -2.66 -14.28
CA SER A 158 4.62 -1.37 -14.76
C SER A 158 3.69 -1.46 -15.97
N THR A 159 3.66 -2.57 -16.72
CA THR A 159 2.67 -2.81 -17.79
C THR A 159 1.28 -3.13 -17.24
N GLY A 160 1.19 -3.68 -16.03
CA GLY A 160 -0.04 -4.27 -15.50
C GLY A 160 -0.40 -5.62 -16.13
N LEU A 161 0.48 -6.23 -16.94
CA LEU A 161 0.22 -7.44 -17.72
C LEU A 161 1.20 -8.58 -17.42
N ALA A 162 2.47 -8.26 -17.11
CA ALA A 162 3.51 -9.23 -16.78
C ALA A 162 3.76 -9.34 -15.26
N PRO A 163 4.36 -10.45 -14.77
CA PRO A 163 4.82 -10.56 -13.39
C PRO A 163 5.78 -9.43 -12.99
N GLY A 164 5.62 -8.89 -11.80
CA GLY A 164 6.46 -7.83 -11.25
C GLY A 164 7.09 -8.24 -9.93
N CYS A 165 6.30 -8.22 -8.86
CA CYS A 165 6.75 -8.50 -7.50
C CYS A 165 6.60 -9.96 -7.09
N ASP A 166 7.60 -10.47 -6.37
CA ASP A 166 7.41 -11.66 -5.55
C ASP A 166 6.54 -11.30 -4.32
N VAL A 167 5.59 -12.18 -4.00
CA VAL A 167 4.76 -12.04 -2.80
C VAL A 167 4.93 -13.28 -1.94
N TRP A 168 5.35 -13.10 -0.70
CA TRP A 168 5.51 -14.16 0.29
C TRP A 168 4.62 -13.93 1.50
N TYR A 169 4.34 -15.00 2.24
CA TYR A 169 3.88 -14.96 3.63
C TYR A 169 4.91 -15.64 4.54
N TRP A 170 5.16 -15.06 5.72
CA TRP A 170 6.03 -15.64 6.74
C TRP A 170 5.22 -16.23 7.91
N HIS A 171 5.31 -17.56 8.04
CA HIS A 171 4.59 -18.33 9.05
C HIS A 171 5.53 -18.61 10.24
N ALA A 172 5.18 -18.10 11.41
CA ALA A 172 5.88 -18.33 12.67
C ALA A 172 4.87 -18.29 13.82
N SER A 173 5.27 -18.71 15.02
CA SER A 173 4.39 -18.65 16.20
C SER A 173 3.99 -17.20 16.52
N ARG A 174 2.82 -17.01 17.15
CA ARG A 174 2.42 -15.68 17.67
C ARG A 174 3.54 -15.07 18.54
N PRO A 175 4.10 -15.75 19.56
CA PRO A 175 5.26 -15.25 20.31
C PRO A 175 6.42 -14.76 19.44
N ALA A 176 6.76 -15.48 18.36
CA ALA A 176 7.84 -15.06 17.46
C ALA A 176 7.53 -13.78 16.67
N LYS A 177 6.27 -13.48 16.38
CA LYS A 177 5.84 -12.23 15.72
C LYS A 177 5.78 -11.03 16.68
N TYR A 178 5.30 -11.25 17.91
CA TYR A 178 5.26 -10.22 18.98
C TYR A 178 6.58 -10.07 19.75
N ARG A 179 7.64 -10.81 19.38
CA ARG A 179 8.92 -10.84 20.13
C ARG A 179 9.44 -9.43 20.34
N ARG A 180 9.56 -9.00 21.60
CA ARG A 180 10.42 -7.90 22.02
C ARG A 180 11.86 -8.41 21.98
N THR A 181 12.82 -7.66 21.44
CA THR A 181 14.16 -8.21 21.18
C THR A 181 14.76 -8.87 22.41
N THR A 182 15.38 -10.03 22.21
CA THR A 182 16.13 -10.70 23.26
C THR A 182 17.21 -9.76 23.79
N GLN A 183 17.18 -9.48 25.10
CA GLN A 183 18.42 -9.20 25.81
C GLN A 183 19.34 -10.41 25.56
N SER A 184 20.51 -10.18 24.98
CA SER A 184 21.54 -11.21 24.93
C SER A 184 21.93 -11.56 26.38
N SER A 185 22.12 -12.85 26.66
CA SER A 185 22.50 -13.33 27.99
C SER A 185 23.96 -12.99 28.30
N ALA A 186 24.22 -11.70 28.55
CA ALA A 186 25.55 -11.11 28.70
C ALA A 186 25.55 -9.99 29.77
N ALA A 187 25.06 -10.32 30.96
CA ALA A 187 25.23 -9.51 32.17
C ALA A 187 25.70 -10.42 33.32
N GLU A 188 26.79 -10.05 33.98
CA GLU A 188 27.48 -10.91 34.95
C GLU A 188 26.73 -11.03 36.27
N ARG A 189 26.86 -12.18 36.95
CA ARG A 189 26.34 -12.34 38.31
C ARG A 189 27.18 -11.52 39.30
N ARG A 190 26.58 -10.52 39.95
CA ARG A 190 27.06 -9.96 41.22
C ARG A 190 26.00 -10.18 42.31
N PRO A 191 26.35 -10.79 43.47
CA PRO A 191 25.43 -10.97 44.59
C PRO A 191 25.56 -9.85 45.63
N SER A 192 24.42 -9.30 46.08
CA SER A 192 24.32 -8.47 47.29
C SER A 192 22.89 -8.53 47.86
N ALA A 193 22.75 -8.41 49.18
CA ALA A 193 21.63 -9.00 49.94
C ALA A 193 20.44 -8.07 50.27
N SER A 194 19.36 -8.71 50.73
CA SER A 194 18.36 -8.27 51.74
C SER A 194 17.47 -7.03 51.52
N GLY A 195 16.15 -7.23 51.61
CA GLY A 195 15.10 -6.19 51.71
C GLY A 195 13.67 -6.78 51.61
N SER A 196 12.64 -6.09 52.11
CA SER A 196 11.27 -6.65 52.30
C SER A 196 10.18 -5.57 52.09
N THR A 197 8.86 -5.83 52.10
CA THR A 197 8.07 -7.01 52.54
C THR A 197 6.96 -7.38 51.48
N PRO A 198 5.66 -7.75 51.70
CA PRO A 198 4.89 -8.50 50.68
C PRO A 198 3.55 -7.84 50.20
N LEU A 199 2.76 -8.63 49.42
CA LEU A 199 1.37 -8.42 48.96
C LEU A 199 1.17 -7.42 47.80
N SER A 200 0.29 -7.62 46.80
CA SER A 200 -0.41 -8.80 46.22
C SER A 200 -1.15 -8.34 44.92
N PRO A 201 -1.85 -9.18 44.13
CA PRO A 201 -1.67 -10.60 43.80
C PRO A 201 -1.14 -10.80 42.35
N THR A 202 -1.06 -12.04 41.87
CA THR A 202 -0.36 -12.42 40.63
C THR A 202 -1.14 -12.18 39.32
N SER A 203 -0.47 -11.60 38.33
CA SER A 203 -0.67 -11.92 36.90
C SER A 203 0.53 -12.73 36.39
N PRO A 204 0.37 -13.81 35.61
CA PRO A 204 1.47 -14.67 35.18
C PRO A 204 2.23 -14.05 33.98
N THR A 205 3.01 -13.01 34.23
CA THR A 205 4.06 -12.56 33.29
C THR A 205 5.22 -13.55 33.32
N THR A 206 5.03 -14.71 32.70
CA THR A 206 6.11 -15.68 32.42
C THR A 206 7.10 -15.02 31.46
N ASN A 207 8.15 -14.42 32.03
CA ASN A 207 9.20 -13.70 31.30
C ASN A 207 10.19 -14.68 30.61
N THR A 208 9.66 -15.77 30.05
CA THR A 208 10.38 -16.80 29.31
C THR A 208 10.86 -16.22 27.98
N ALA A 209 12.19 -16.29 27.75
CA ALA A 209 12.80 -15.83 26.52
C ALA A 209 12.19 -16.53 25.29
N VAL A 210 11.60 -15.75 24.38
CA VAL A 210 10.97 -16.27 23.16
C VAL A 210 12.07 -16.76 22.21
N LYS A 211 12.31 -18.08 22.23
CA LYS A 211 13.25 -18.80 21.35
C LYS A 211 13.21 -18.27 19.92
N GLU A 212 14.37 -18.11 19.28
CA GLU A 212 14.40 -17.73 17.87
C GLU A 212 13.70 -18.77 16.99
N GLU A 213 12.88 -18.29 16.07
CA GLU A 213 12.22 -19.09 15.04
C GLU A 213 12.67 -18.56 13.68
N LYS A 214 13.06 -19.47 12.78
CA LYS A 214 13.22 -19.18 11.35
C LYS A 214 11.87 -18.93 10.66
N GLY A 215 10.80 -19.50 11.21
CA GLY A 215 9.50 -19.61 10.56
C GLY A 215 9.58 -20.47 9.29
N LYS A 216 8.63 -20.26 8.38
CA LYS A 216 8.62 -20.76 7.00
C LYS A 216 8.18 -19.62 6.08
N PHE A 217 8.73 -19.57 4.86
CA PHE A 217 8.26 -18.69 3.81
C PHE A 217 7.42 -19.48 2.81
N HIS A 218 6.21 -19.02 2.52
CA HIS A 218 5.34 -19.55 1.47
C HIS A 218 5.17 -18.50 0.38
N LYS A 219 5.38 -18.86 -0.88
CA LYS A 219 5.18 -17.93 -2.00
C LYS A 219 3.70 -17.92 -2.40
N LEU A 220 3.12 -16.73 -2.50
CA LEU A 220 1.75 -16.50 -2.96
C LEU A 220 1.71 -16.07 -4.45
N VAL A 221 2.75 -15.37 -4.91
CA VAL A 221 2.92 -14.90 -6.30
C VAL A 221 4.40 -14.91 -6.68
N ASP A 222 4.72 -15.44 -7.85
CA ASP A 222 6.02 -15.31 -8.52
C ASP A 222 6.12 -13.98 -9.26
N GLY A 223 7.15 -13.20 -8.92
CA GLY A 223 7.53 -11.97 -9.61
C GLY A 223 8.66 -12.18 -10.62
N LYS A 224 9.42 -11.12 -10.89
CA LYS A 224 10.63 -11.21 -11.75
C LYS A 224 11.84 -11.86 -11.06
N GLY A 225 11.81 -12.06 -9.74
CA GLY A 225 12.92 -12.61 -8.97
C GLY A 225 14.13 -11.66 -8.84
N VAL A 226 15.08 -12.04 -8.00
CA VAL A 226 16.37 -11.36 -7.86
C VAL A 226 17.24 -11.69 -9.07
N LYS A 227 17.77 -10.67 -9.74
CA LYS A 227 18.71 -10.83 -10.86
C LYS A 227 20.17 -10.82 -10.39
N PRO A 228 21.12 -11.39 -11.16
CA PRO A 228 22.53 -11.45 -10.79
C PRO A 228 23.12 -10.10 -10.36
N GLY A 229 23.85 -10.08 -9.25
CA GLY A 229 24.54 -8.89 -8.75
C GLY A 229 23.65 -7.81 -8.11
N GLN A 230 22.32 -7.96 -8.11
CA GLN A 230 21.44 -7.01 -7.41
C GLN A 230 21.66 -7.03 -5.89
N SER A 231 21.58 -5.84 -5.28
CA SER A 231 21.57 -5.64 -3.85
C SER A 231 20.17 -5.95 -3.30
N VAL A 232 20.03 -7.11 -2.64
CA VAL A 232 18.79 -7.47 -1.94
C VAL A 232 18.75 -6.70 -0.62
N VAL A 233 17.81 -5.76 -0.51
CA VAL A 233 17.64 -4.92 0.70
C VAL A 233 16.28 -5.13 1.32
N TYR A 234 16.21 -4.97 2.64
CA TYR A 234 14.99 -5.20 3.41
C TYR A 234 14.57 -3.95 4.18
N VAL A 235 13.27 -3.66 4.14
CA VAL A 235 12.58 -2.64 4.96
C VAL A 235 11.33 -3.29 5.56
N ASP A 236 10.84 -2.81 6.69
CA ASP A 236 9.55 -3.25 7.23
C ASP A 236 8.83 -2.20 8.05
N GLY A 237 7.62 -2.55 8.52
CA GLY A 237 6.78 -1.66 9.28
C GLY A 237 5.29 -1.96 9.18
N GLY A 238 4.51 -0.97 9.62
CA GLY A 238 3.06 -1.00 9.52
C GLY A 238 2.55 -0.75 8.09
N TRP A 239 3.09 0.25 7.38
CA TRP A 239 2.58 0.69 6.07
C TRP A 239 1.09 1.10 6.06
N ASP A 240 0.56 1.44 7.24
CA ASP A 240 -0.82 1.87 7.43
C ASP A 240 -1.03 3.29 6.87
N LEU A 241 -2.15 3.50 6.19
CA LEU A 241 -2.45 4.71 5.41
C LEU A 241 -1.25 5.15 4.55
N PHE A 242 -0.75 4.22 3.72
CA PHE A 242 0.43 4.40 2.86
C PHE A 242 0.42 5.76 2.11
N SER A 243 1.53 6.49 2.20
CA SER A 243 1.55 7.95 2.05
C SER A 243 2.85 8.45 1.41
N SER A 244 2.91 9.75 1.09
CA SER A 244 4.14 10.42 0.65
C SER A 244 5.32 10.21 1.61
N GLY A 245 5.10 10.16 2.93
CA GLY A 245 6.15 9.83 3.90
C GLY A 245 6.73 8.42 3.73
N HIS A 246 5.89 7.41 3.44
CA HIS A 246 6.36 6.05 3.15
C HIS A 246 7.04 5.96 1.77
N ILE A 247 6.56 6.72 0.79
CA ILE A 247 7.09 6.77 -0.58
C ILE A 247 8.48 7.41 -0.62
N GLU A 248 8.65 8.54 0.06
CA GLU A 248 9.90 9.31 0.07
C GLU A 248 11.02 8.52 0.78
N PHE A 249 10.70 7.79 1.84
CA PHE A 249 11.60 6.82 2.48
C PHE A 249 12.06 5.75 1.48
N LEU A 250 11.12 5.12 0.74
CA LEU A 250 11.45 4.12 -0.26
C LEU A 250 12.28 4.68 -1.44
N ARG A 251 12.05 5.94 -1.82
CA ARG A 251 12.88 6.67 -2.80
C ARG A 251 14.31 6.81 -2.29
N HIS A 252 14.50 7.31 -1.07
CA HIS A 252 15.82 7.49 -0.46
C HIS A 252 16.58 6.17 -0.27
N VAL A 253 15.90 5.07 0.11
CA VAL A 253 16.51 3.72 0.16
C VAL A 253 17.01 3.30 -1.21
N THR A 254 16.20 3.49 -2.26
CA THR A 254 16.56 3.14 -3.64
C THR A 254 17.77 3.96 -4.11
N GLU A 255 17.74 5.28 -3.92
CA GLU A 255 18.80 6.19 -4.35
C GLU A 255 20.14 5.92 -3.63
N THR A 256 20.11 5.58 -2.33
CA THR A 256 21.31 5.20 -1.58
C THR A 256 21.97 3.95 -2.16
N GLU A 257 21.19 2.94 -2.52
CA GLU A 257 21.68 1.72 -3.19
C GLU A 257 22.17 2.00 -4.62
N GLU A 258 21.52 2.88 -5.37
CA GLU A 258 21.98 3.30 -6.70
C GLU A 258 23.30 4.08 -6.65
N GLU A 259 23.50 4.94 -5.66
CA GLU A 259 24.78 5.63 -5.47
C GLU A 259 25.91 4.64 -5.13
N ASP A 260 25.66 3.68 -4.24
CA ASP A 260 26.60 2.61 -3.96
C ASP A 260 26.80 1.64 -5.13
N ALA A 261 25.85 1.57 -6.07
CA ALA A 261 26.02 0.86 -7.34
C ALA A 261 26.86 1.66 -8.34
N LYS A 262 26.67 2.99 -8.43
CA LYS A 262 27.52 3.90 -9.24
C LYS A 262 28.98 3.80 -8.80
N LYS A 263 29.24 3.82 -7.49
CA LYS A 263 30.59 3.63 -6.89
C LYS A 263 31.23 2.27 -7.22
N ARG A 264 30.42 1.25 -7.51
CA ARG A 264 30.85 -0.12 -7.92
C ARG A 264 30.89 -0.33 -9.43
N GLY A 265 30.70 0.71 -10.25
CA GLY A 265 30.71 0.59 -11.71
C GLY A 265 29.47 -0.08 -12.32
N TRP A 266 28.33 -0.15 -11.61
CA TRP A 266 27.12 -0.79 -12.14
C TRP A 266 26.65 -0.17 -13.46
N TYR A 267 26.83 1.13 -13.65
CA TYR A 267 26.32 1.89 -14.78
C TYR A 267 27.37 2.17 -15.87
N THR A 268 28.47 1.40 -15.95
CA THR A 268 29.36 1.48 -17.13
C THR A 268 28.74 0.77 -18.34
N GLU A 269 29.23 1.08 -19.53
CA GLU A 269 28.74 0.46 -20.78
C GLU A 269 29.03 -1.04 -20.81
N GLU A 270 30.18 -1.47 -20.28
CA GLU A 270 30.58 -2.88 -20.21
C GLU A 270 29.66 -3.66 -19.26
N ALA A 271 29.44 -3.14 -18.04
CA ALA A 271 28.55 -3.78 -17.06
C ALA A 271 27.11 -3.87 -17.57
N THR A 272 26.66 -2.84 -18.29
CA THR A 272 25.31 -2.78 -18.89
C THR A 272 25.18 -3.79 -20.04
N LYS A 273 26.18 -3.85 -20.93
CA LYS A 273 26.26 -4.85 -21.99
C LYS A 273 26.29 -6.27 -21.42
N GLU A 274 27.08 -6.53 -20.39
CA GLU A 274 27.16 -7.83 -19.72
C GLU A 274 25.80 -8.28 -19.15
N ARG A 275 25.02 -7.35 -18.53
CA ARG A 275 23.67 -7.66 -18.03
C ARG A 275 22.69 -8.01 -19.15
N ILE A 276 22.74 -7.28 -20.27
CA ILE A 276 21.91 -7.54 -21.45
C ILE A 276 22.30 -8.88 -22.09
N GLU A 277 23.59 -9.14 -22.31
CA GLU A 277 24.07 -10.41 -22.89
C GLU A 277 23.74 -11.63 -22.01
N LYS A 278 23.77 -11.48 -20.68
CA LYS A 278 23.47 -12.59 -19.75
C LYS A 278 21.98 -12.78 -19.44
N THR A 279 21.13 -11.77 -19.60
CA THR A 279 19.73 -11.83 -19.13
C THR A 279 18.67 -11.34 -20.11
N GLY A 280 19.06 -10.84 -21.29
CA GLY A 280 18.18 -10.36 -22.36
C GLY A 280 17.68 -8.92 -22.21
N GLU A 281 17.80 -8.31 -21.02
CA GLU A 281 17.43 -6.92 -20.74
C GLU A 281 18.36 -6.28 -19.69
N ASP A 282 18.40 -4.96 -19.61
CA ASP A 282 19.05 -4.24 -18.51
C ASP A 282 18.16 -4.18 -17.26
N TYR A 283 18.74 -3.92 -16.09
CA TYR A 283 18.03 -3.82 -14.81
C TYR A 283 18.78 -2.99 -13.77
N GLY A 284 18.00 -2.32 -12.91
CA GLY A 284 18.52 -1.53 -11.80
C GLY A 284 19.22 -2.39 -10.73
N PRO A 285 20.12 -1.80 -9.93
CA PRO A 285 20.96 -2.51 -8.97
C PRO A 285 20.23 -2.99 -7.71
N VAL A 286 18.98 -2.57 -7.48
CA VAL A 286 18.26 -2.76 -6.22
C VAL A 286 17.21 -3.85 -6.35
N PHE A 287 17.09 -4.71 -5.34
CA PHE A 287 15.94 -5.56 -5.12
C PHE A 287 15.38 -5.32 -3.71
N LEU A 288 14.39 -4.45 -3.60
CA LEU A 288 13.82 -3.98 -2.33
C LEU A 288 12.65 -4.88 -1.89
N VAL A 289 12.81 -5.47 -0.71
CA VAL A 289 11.86 -6.36 -0.04
C VAL A 289 11.18 -5.64 1.12
N ALA A 290 9.85 -5.52 1.10
CA ALA A 290 9.09 -4.88 2.18
C ALA A 290 8.32 -5.88 3.07
N GLY A 291 8.70 -5.94 4.35
CA GLY A 291 7.98 -6.68 5.39
C GLY A 291 6.73 -5.93 5.86
N ILE A 292 5.59 -6.63 5.87
CA ILE A 292 4.29 -6.10 6.27
C ILE A 292 3.87 -6.76 7.59
N HIS A 293 3.83 -6.02 8.70
CA HIS A 293 3.41 -6.59 9.99
C HIS A 293 1.91 -6.96 10.01
N ASP A 294 1.53 -8.00 10.76
CA ASP A 294 0.12 -8.40 10.97
C ASP A 294 -0.68 -7.31 11.71
N ASP A 295 -2.01 -7.30 11.56
CA ASP A 295 -2.90 -6.27 12.13
C ASP A 295 -2.82 -6.22 13.67
N GLU A 296 -2.95 -7.38 14.32
CA GLU A 296 -2.86 -7.51 15.77
C GLU A 296 -1.47 -7.14 16.32
N VAL A 297 -0.40 -7.37 15.52
CA VAL A 297 0.96 -6.93 15.87
C VAL A 297 1.04 -5.40 15.88
N ILE A 298 0.47 -4.73 14.89
CA ILE A 298 0.41 -3.26 14.87
C ILE A 298 -0.53 -2.74 15.96
N ASN A 299 -1.66 -3.41 16.26
CA ASN A 299 -2.58 -2.97 17.31
C ASN A 299 -2.00 -3.13 18.72
N HIS A 300 -1.23 -4.19 18.99
CA HIS A 300 -0.49 -4.37 20.25
C HIS A 300 0.47 -3.20 20.53
N TRP A 301 1.06 -2.60 19.49
CA TRP A 301 2.02 -1.49 19.63
C TRP A 301 1.40 -0.09 19.51
N LYS A 302 0.38 0.09 18.66
CA LYS A 302 -0.26 1.40 18.44
C LYS A 302 -1.51 1.64 19.29
N GLY A 303 -2.12 0.59 19.81
CA GLY A 303 -3.39 0.65 20.51
C GLY A 303 -4.55 1.15 19.64
N ILE A 304 -5.62 1.57 20.32
CA ILE A 304 -6.86 2.09 19.70
C ILE A 304 -7.33 1.14 18.57
N ASN A 305 -7.61 1.68 17.39
CA ASN A 305 -8.10 1.02 16.17
C ASN A 305 -7.01 0.82 15.09
N PHE A 306 -5.75 1.14 15.38
CA PHE A 306 -4.67 1.00 14.41
C PHE A 306 -4.31 -0.49 14.20
N PRO A 307 -4.07 -0.94 12.96
CA PRO A 307 -3.98 -0.16 11.74
C PRO A 307 -5.37 0.14 11.13
N ILE A 308 -5.53 1.32 10.53
CA ILE A 308 -6.81 1.72 9.90
C ILE A 308 -7.08 0.89 8.64
N MET A 309 -6.02 0.54 7.91
CA MET A 309 -6.04 -0.46 6.84
C MET A 309 -5.61 -1.83 7.38
N ASN A 310 -6.30 -2.90 7.00
CA ASN A 310 -5.89 -4.27 7.37
C ASN A 310 -4.67 -4.74 6.57
N ILE A 311 -4.08 -5.88 6.95
CA ILE A 311 -2.84 -6.40 6.36
C ILE A 311 -2.94 -6.55 4.84
N PHE A 312 -4.08 -7.00 4.32
CA PHE A 312 -4.34 -7.15 2.90
C PHE A 312 -4.31 -5.79 2.17
N GLU A 313 -5.08 -4.82 2.67
CA GLU A 313 -5.12 -3.46 2.12
C GLU A 313 -3.73 -2.80 2.14
N ARG A 314 -3.00 -2.92 3.26
CA ARG A 314 -1.63 -2.38 3.43
C ARG A 314 -0.65 -3.02 2.45
N GLY A 315 -0.70 -4.34 2.26
CA GLY A 315 0.13 -5.04 1.27
C GLY A 315 -0.14 -4.62 -0.17
N LEU A 316 -1.41 -4.42 -0.55
CA LEU A 316 -1.77 -3.88 -1.87
C LEU A 316 -1.27 -2.44 -2.04
N CYS A 317 -1.37 -1.61 -1.01
CA CYS A 317 -0.85 -0.23 -1.01
C CYS A 317 0.68 -0.16 -1.13
N VAL A 318 1.42 -1.15 -0.62
CA VAL A 318 2.87 -1.27 -0.82
C VAL A 318 3.19 -1.82 -2.22
N LEU A 319 2.50 -2.88 -2.67
CA LEU A 319 2.73 -3.50 -3.99
C LEU A 319 2.59 -2.52 -5.16
N GLN A 320 1.62 -1.61 -5.13
CA GLN A 320 1.47 -0.61 -6.20
C GLN A 320 2.66 0.37 -6.31
N CYS A 321 3.55 0.44 -5.32
CA CYS A 321 4.71 1.35 -5.32
C CYS A 321 5.82 0.83 -6.26
N LYS A 322 6.39 1.72 -7.08
CA LYS A 322 7.40 1.38 -8.10
C LYS A 322 8.76 0.99 -7.56
N TYR A 323 9.08 1.38 -6.32
CA TYR A 323 10.33 1.04 -5.63
C TYR A 323 10.34 -0.37 -5.03
N ILE A 324 9.20 -1.08 -5.01
CA ILE A 324 9.07 -2.39 -4.37
C ILE A 324 9.31 -3.51 -5.38
N ASN A 325 10.25 -4.41 -5.07
CA ASN A 325 10.51 -5.62 -5.86
C ASN A 325 9.85 -6.86 -5.24
N ALA A 326 9.65 -6.89 -3.91
CA ALA A 326 8.90 -7.95 -3.26
C ALA A 326 8.22 -7.49 -1.96
N ILE A 327 7.18 -8.21 -1.51
CA ILE A 327 6.66 -8.07 -0.15
C ILE A 327 6.65 -9.39 0.62
N ILE A 328 6.75 -9.28 1.95
CA ILE A 328 6.63 -10.39 2.90
C ILE A 328 5.51 -10.06 3.88
N PHE A 329 4.37 -10.74 3.73
CA PHE A 329 3.26 -10.62 4.66
C PHE A 329 3.56 -11.32 6.00
N GLY A 330 3.13 -10.67 7.09
CA GLY A 330 3.22 -11.21 8.43
C GLY A 330 4.62 -11.16 9.05
N SER A 331 5.50 -10.27 8.59
CA SER A 331 6.87 -10.06 9.14
C SER A 331 6.87 -9.82 10.66
N PRO A 332 7.94 -10.23 11.37
CA PRO A 332 8.07 -10.02 12.82
C PRO A 332 8.32 -8.55 13.14
N PHE A 333 7.78 -8.04 14.26
CA PHE A 333 7.98 -6.65 14.67
C PHE A 333 9.42 -6.32 15.12
N SER A 334 10.14 -7.33 15.64
CA SER A 334 11.56 -7.19 15.96
C SER A 334 12.35 -8.27 15.23
N LEU A 335 13.42 -7.86 14.55
CA LEU A 335 14.20 -8.74 13.68
C LEU A 335 15.00 -9.75 14.50
N SER A 336 15.00 -11.01 14.03
CA SER A 336 15.79 -12.11 14.60
C SER A 336 16.89 -12.52 13.62
N LYS A 337 17.97 -13.11 14.14
CA LYS A 337 19.06 -13.62 13.30
C LYS A 337 18.57 -14.79 12.46
N ALA A 338 17.73 -15.64 13.04
CA ALA A 338 17.03 -16.71 12.34
C ALA A 338 16.16 -16.21 11.16
N PHE A 339 15.40 -15.13 11.31
CA PHE A 339 14.58 -14.57 10.23
C PHE A 339 15.46 -14.01 9.11
N LEU A 340 16.38 -13.10 9.42
CA LEU A 340 17.21 -12.43 8.42
C LEU A 340 18.04 -13.42 7.61
N LEU A 341 18.67 -14.43 8.24
CA LEU A 341 19.45 -15.45 7.54
C LEU A 341 18.63 -16.45 6.71
N THR A 342 17.29 -16.36 6.72
CA THR A 342 16.41 -17.27 5.96
C THR A 342 15.44 -16.56 5.03
N LEU A 343 15.65 -15.27 4.74
CA LEU A 343 14.91 -14.60 3.66
C LEU A 343 15.04 -15.41 2.35
N PRO A 344 13.99 -15.46 1.50
CA PRO A 344 13.90 -16.39 0.38
C PRO A 344 14.77 -16.02 -0.84
N TYR A 345 15.88 -15.32 -0.61
CA TYR A 345 16.78 -14.73 -1.62
C TYR A 345 18.25 -15.13 -1.42
N GLY A 346 18.49 -16.33 -0.87
CA GLY A 346 19.81 -16.94 -0.75
C GLY A 346 20.61 -16.63 0.52
N GLY A 347 20.08 -15.81 1.44
CA GLY A 347 20.73 -15.52 2.72
C GLY A 347 20.20 -14.26 3.39
N ALA A 348 21.07 -13.58 4.15
CA ALA A 348 20.78 -12.26 4.71
C ALA A 348 20.60 -11.21 3.60
N PRO A 349 19.78 -10.17 3.81
CA PRO A 349 19.79 -9.01 2.93
C PRO A 349 21.14 -8.28 3.09
N ALA A 350 21.60 -7.61 2.03
CA ALA A 350 22.83 -6.82 2.06
C ALA A 350 22.75 -5.71 3.11
N ARG A 351 21.59 -5.04 3.20
CA ARG A 351 21.27 -3.98 4.16
C ARG A 351 19.81 -4.06 4.62
N VAL A 352 19.58 -3.61 5.86
CA VAL A 352 18.27 -3.42 6.49
C VAL A 352 18.08 -1.93 6.69
N TYR A 353 17.07 -1.33 6.06
CA TYR A 353 16.83 0.11 6.10
C TYR A 353 15.61 0.46 6.98
N HIS A 354 15.73 1.55 7.73
CA HIS A 354 14.62 2.17 8.46
C HIS A 354 14.78 3.69 8.48
N GLY A 355 13.69 4.45 8.59
CA GLY A 355 13.73 5.91 8.70
C GLY A 355 13.73 6.38 10.15
N THR A 356 14.10 7.64 10.39
CA THR A 356 14.00 8.26 11.73
C THR A 356 12.53 8.48 12.15
N THR A 357 11.87 7.44 12.65
CA THR A 357 10.44 7.49 13.01
C THR A 357 10.21 8.20 14.35
N SER A 358 9.46 9.31 14.33
CA SER A 358 9.02 10.03 15.53
C SER A 358 7.99 9.27 16.39
N PHE A 359 7.63 8.03 16.01
CA PHE A 359 6.51 7.29 16.59
C PHE A 359 6.97 6.28 17.64
N MET A 360 6.73 6.62 18.91
CA MET A 360 6.88 5.79 20.11
C MET A 360 8.32 5.37 20.47
N PRO A 361 8.91 5.90 21.56
CA PRO A 361 10.15 5.37 22.10
C PRO A 361 9.89 3.98 22.71
N LEU A 362 10.24 2.93 21.96
CA LEU A 362 10.29 1.57 22.50
C LEU A 362 11.32 1.49 23.63
N THR A 363 11.05 0.67 24.65
CA THR A 363 12.00 0.39 25.75
C THR A 363 13.15 -0.55 25.33
N TYR A 364 13.26 -0.86 24.04
CA TYR A 364 14.27 -1.70 23.42
C TYR A 364 14.38 -1.35 21.93
N ASP A 365 15.48 -1.74 21.29
CA ASP A 365 15.73 -1.48 19.86
C ASP A 365 15.28 -2.67 19.00
N SER A 366 14.19 -2.54 18.24
CA SER A 366 13.65 -3.58 17.35
C SER A 366 14.64 -4.03 16.26
N TYR A 367 15.66 -3.20 15.96
CA TYR A 367 16.70 -3.45 14.96
C TYR A 367 18.06 -3.82 15.58
N ALA A 368 18.13 -4.09 16.89
CA ALA A 368 19.37 -4.44 17.59
C ALA A 368 20.17 -5.56 16.91
N ILE A 369 19.50 -6.60 16.40
CA ILE A 369 20.14 -7.71 15.68
C ILE A 369 20.67 -7.27 14.30
N ALA A 370 19.93 -6.42 13.57
CA ALA A 370 20.40 -5.88 12.29
C ALA A 370 21.62 -4.96 12.47
N LYS A 371 21.68 -4.22 13.59
CA LYS A 371 22.85 -3.42 13.99
C LYS A 371 24.03 -4.31 14.40
N GLN A 372 23.80 -5.35 15.21
CA GLN A 372 24.82 -6.33 15.60
C GLN A 372 25.45 -7.06 14.39
N LEU A 373 24.67 -7.28 13.34
CA LEU A 373 25.12 -7.89 12.07
C LEU A 373 25.71 -6.85 11.09
N ASN A 374 25.84 -5.57 11.46
CA ASN A 374 26.26 -4.45 10.62
C ASN A 374 25.41 -4.21 9.35
N LEU A 375 24.18 -4.76 9.29
CA LEU A 375 23.25 -4.64 8.17
C LEU A 375 22.41 -3.36 8.24
N TYR A 376 22.12 -2.86 9.46
CA TYR A 376 21.25 -1.70 9.65
C TYR A 376 21.81 -0.42 9.00
N ARG A 377 20.95 0.33 8.32
CA ARG A 377 21.19 1.69 7.81
C ARG A 377 19.97 2.54 8.15
N GLU A 378 20.20 3.77 8.58
CA GLU A 378 19.13 4.74 8.79
C GLU A 378 18.99 5.64 7.55
N ILE A 379 17.76 6.06 7.26
CA ILE A 379 17.45 7.10 6.28
C ILE A 379 17.09 8.38 7.03
N ASP A 380 17.83 9.44 6.73
CA ASP A 380 17.63 10.78 7.28
C ASP A 380 16.23 11.35 6.98
N ASN A 381 15.80 12.29 7.83
CA ASN A 381 14.51 12.97 7.69
C ASN A 381 14.35 13.67 6.34
N HIS A 382 13.24 13.39 5.66
CA HIS A 382 12.92 13.95 4.34
C HIS A 382 11.68 14.86 4.37
N ASN A 383 11.44 15.60 3.27
CA ASN A 383 10.37 16.62 3.18
C ASN A 383 8.96 16.14 3.60
N PHE A 384 8.68 14.84 3.50
CA PHE A 384 7.40 14.23 3.86
C PHE A 384 7.42 13.43 5.18
N GLN A 385 8.42 13.61 6.06
CA GLN A 385 8.60 12.80 7.29
C GLN A 385 7.36 12.75 8.17
N ASN A 386 6.71 13.91 8.33
CA ASN A 386 5.54 14.07 9.19
C ASN A 386 4.26 13.45 8.60
N VAL A 387 4.27 13.02 7.33
CA VAL A 387 3.08 12.54 6.62
C VAL A 387 2.86 11.04 6.84
N ASN A 388 2.63 10.68 8.11
CA ASN A 388 2.35 9.32 8.57
C ASN A 388 0.87 9.13 8.96
N ALA A 389 0.46 7.89 9.24
CA ALA A 389 -0.93 7.55 9.58
C ALA A 389 -1.52 8.38 10.75
N GLY A 390 -0.72 8.72 11.77
CA GLY A 390 -1.17 9.51 12.91
C GLY A 390 -1.49 10.95 12.53
N GLU A 391 -0.65 11.58 11.71
CA GLU A 391 -0.92 12.93 11.19
C GLU A 391 -2.07 12.93 10.17
N ILE A 392 -2.19 11.91 9.32
CA ILE A 392 -3.32 11.79 8.38
C ILE A 392 -4.65 11.70 9.15
N VAL A 393 -4.72 10.89 10.22
CA VAL A 393 -5.87 10.86 11.12
C VAL A 393 -6.07 12.21 11.81
N SER A 394 -5.01 12.87 12.29
CA SER A 394 -5.07 14.21 12.89
C SER A 394 -5.69 15.26 11.94
N ARG A 395 -5.28 15.29 10.68
CA ARG A 395 -5.86 16.19 9.65
C ARG A 395 -7.34 15.89 9.39
N ILE A 396 -7.70 14.62 9.31
CA ILE A 396 -9.11 14.19 9.11
C ILE A 396 -9.98 14.60 10.30
N MET A 397 -9.48 14.43 11.54
CA MET A 397 -10.20 14.79 12.76
C MET A 397 -10.29 16.31 12.96
N LYS A 398 -9.28 17.09 12.57
CA LYS A 398 -9.38 18.56 12.50
C LYS A 398 -10.47 19.01 11.52
N GLY A 399 -10.67 18.27 10.43
CA GLY A 399 -11.74 18.47 9.47
C GLY A 399 -13.09 17.83 9.83
N ARG A 400 -13.29 17.36 11.07
CA ARG A 400 -14.43 16.49 11.44
C ARG A 400 -15.81 17.12 11.22
N ALA A 401 -16.07 18.34 11.67
CA ALA A 401 -17.38 18.98 11.49
C ALA A 401 -17.75 19.08 10.00
N LEU A 402 -16.82 19.61 9.19
CA LEU A 402 -16.93 19.65 7.73
C LEU A 402 -17.03 18.25 7.09
N TYR A 403 -16.54 17.19 7.73
CA TYR A 403 -16.73 15.82 7.25
C TYR A 403 -18.14 15.30 7.57
N GLU A 404 -18.66 15.52 8.77
CA GLU A 404 -20.00 15.09 9.19
C GLU A 404 -21.09 15.78 8.34
N GLU A 405 -20.95 17.08 8.10
CA GLU A 405 -21.79 17.82 7.13
C GLU A 405 -21.67 17.27 5.71
N ARG A 406 -20.44 16.99 5.23
CA ARG A 406 -20.22 16.38 3.91
C ARG A 406 -20.77 14.96 3.79
N GLN A 407 -20.90 14.19 4.87
CA GLN A 407 -21.56 12.88 4.81
C GLN A 407 -23.09 13.01 4.68
N ARG A 408 -23.71 14.00 5.33
CA ARG A 408 -25.12 14.33 5.09
C ARG A 408 -25.36 14.70 3.62
N ALA A 409 -24.57 15.66 3.12
CA ALA A 409 -24.62 16.09 1.71
C ALA A 409 -24.25 14.99 0.71
N LYS A 410 -23.40 14.01 1.08
CA LYS A 410 -23.12 12.82 0.25
C LYS A 410 -24.26 11.81 0.24
N GLY A 411 -24.99 11.64 1.34
CA GLY A 411 -26.21 10.82 1.35
C GLY A 411 -27.26 11.41 0.42
N GLU A 412 -27.49 12.72 0.52
CA GLU A 412 -28.38 13.50 -0.35
C GLU A 412 -27.95 13.40 -1.84
N LYS A 413 -26.65 13.57 -2.15
CA LYS A 413 -26.12 13.40 -3.52
C LYS A 413 -26.20 11.96 -4.03
N GLY A 414 -25.93 10.94 -3.20
CA GLY A 414 -26.00 9.53 -3.62
C GLY A 414 -27.40 9.12 -4.08
N ILE A 415 -28.44 9.62 -3.42
CA ILE A 415 -29.84 9.42 -3.83
C ILE A 415 -30.11 10.08 -5.20
N THR A 416 -29.52 11.24 -5.45
CA THR A 416 -29.66 11.99 -6.71
C THR A 416 -28.89 11.30 -7.84
N GLU A 417 -27.66 10.85 -7.58
CA GLU A 417 -26.84 10.07 -8.51
C GLU A 417 -27.52 8.75 -8.87
N GLU A 418 -28.16 8.05 -7.92
CA GLU A 418 -28.92 6.83 -8.21
C GLU A 418 -30.15 7.11 -9.09
N ALA A 419 -30.89 8.18 -8.81
CA ALA A 419 -32.02 8.61 -9.64
C ALA A 419 -31.58 8.98 -11.07
N GLU A 420 -30.45 9.67 -11.22
CA GLU A 420 -29.87 10.02 -12.52
C GLU A 420 -29.33 8.79 -13.26
N ARG A 421 -28.74 7.82 -12.56
CA ARG A 421 -28.35 6.52 -13.12
C ARG A 421 -29.56 5.79 -13.71
N ARG A 422 -30.65 5.68 -12.95
CA ARG A 422 -31.92 5.08 -13.39
C ARG A 422 -32.48 5.82 -14.62
N ARG A 423 -32.34 7.15 -14.70
CA ARG A 423 -32.74 7.93 -15.89
C ARG A 423 -31.88 7.59 -17.11
N GLN A 424 -30.55 7.56 -16.97
CA GLN A 424 -29.63 7.22 -18.07
C GLN A 424 -29.81 5.76 -18.55
N ASP A 425 -30.06 4.83 -17.64
CA ASP A 425 -30.37 3.43 -17.97
C ASP A 425 -31.69 3.33 -18.77
N LEU A 426 -32.74 4.09 -18.40
CA LEU A 426 -34.01 4.16 -19.14
C LEU A 426 -33.86 4.83 -20.53
N GLU A 427 -33.18 5.97 -20.61
CA GLU A 427 -32.89 6.66 -21.87
C GLU A 427 -32.06 5.79 -22.85
N SER A 428 -31.24 4.89 -22.31
CA SER A 428 -30.44 3.93 -23.10
C SER A 428 -31.28 2.75 -23.59
N GLN A 429 -32.24 2.29 -22.77
CA GLN A 429 -33.22 1.27 -23.18
C GLN A 429 -34.22 1.79 -24.21
N GLN A 430 -34.66 3.04 -24.11
CA GLN A 430 -35.49 3.67 -25.14
C GLN A 430 -34.75 3.75 -26.48
N ARG A 431 -33.52 4.28 -26.50
CA ARG A 431 -32.72 4.35 -27.73
C ARG A 431 -32.41 2.97 -28.34
N ARG A 432 -32.26 1.91 -27.52
CA ARG A 432 -32.22 0.54 -28.06
C ARG A 432 -33.51 0.14 -28.75
N ARG A 433 -34.67 0.30 -28.09
CA ARG A 433 -35.99 -0.04 -28.67
C ARG A 433 -36.33 0.77 -29.92
N GLU A 434 -35.89 2.03 -29.99
CA GLU A 434 -36.04 2.89 -31.17
C GLU A 434 -35.20 2.37 -32.35
N ILE A 435 -33.97 1.90 -32.10
CA ILE A 435 -33.10 1.29 -33.11
C ILE A 435 -33.63 -0.10 -33.52
N GLU A 436 -33.99 -0.95 -32.56
CA GLU A 436 -34.61 -2.27 -32.79
C GLU A 436 -35.89 -2.11 -33.64
N GLY A 437 -36.74 -1.12 -33.31
CA GLY A 437 -37.94 -0.77 -34.09
C GLY A 437 -37.68 -0.11 -35.45
N GLN A 438 -36.53 0.56 -35.66
CA GLN A 438 -36.14 1.10 -36.98
C GLN A 438 -35.56 0.05 -37.92
N PHE A 439 -34.92 -1.00 -37.39
CA PHE A 439 -34.25 -2.03 -38.21
C PHE A 439 -34.99 -3.39 -38.25
N GLY A 440 -36.02 -3.58 -37.44
CA GLY A 440 -36.95 -4.72 -37.55
C GLY A 440 -36.34 -6.06 -37.13
N ILE A 441 -35.61 -6.07 -36.00
CA ILE A 441 -34.95 -7.25 -35.40
C ILE A 441 -35.56 -7.54 -34.03
#